data_AF-A0A815QEG4-F1
#
_entry.id   AF-A0A815QEG4-F1
#
_cell.length_a   1.000
_cell.length_b   1.000
_cell.length_c   1.000
_cell.angle_alpha   90.00
_cell.angle_beta   90.00
_cell.angle_gamma   90.00
#
_symmetry.space_group_name_H-M   'P 1'
#
loop_
_entity.id
_entity.type
_entity.pdbx_description
1 polymer ?
#
loop_
_entity_poly.entity_id
_entity_poly.type
_entity_poly.pdbx_seq_one_letter_code
_entity_poly.pdbx_strand_id
1 'polypeptide(L)'
;KWITQKQYEQLCVNLNEIELAHLYYLPKAHKSDTPLRPIMADLQHPTINISKFRDNLLRPLFDKMAIDTTIVSGYELVKKLQE
;
A
#
# COMPACT_ATOMS: atom_id res chain seq x y z
N LYS A 1 3.15 -0.76 24.52
CA LYS A 1 1.93 -0.01 24.16
C LYS A 1 0.93 -1.00 23.60
N TRP A 2 -0.27 -1.04 24.16
CA TRP A 2 -1.34 -1.95 23.74
C TRP A 2 -2.32 -1.20 22.82
N ILE A 3 -2.83 -1.86 21.79
CA ILE A 3 -3.89 -1.29 20.95
C ILE A 3 -5.22 -1.30 21.71
N THR A 4 -6.06 -0.31 21.46
CA THR A 4 -7.41 -0.28 22.05
C THR A 4 -8.34 -1.24 21.31
N GLN A 5 -9.43 -1.66 21.95
CA GLN A 5 -10.46 -2.51 21.34
C GLN A 5 -10.98 -1.93 20.02
N LYS A 6 -11.24 -0.62 19.99
CA LYS A 6 -11.69 0.08 18.78
C LYS A 6 -10.65 0.02 17.64
N GLN A 7 -9.36 0.13 17.97
CA GLN A 7 -8.29 -0.01 16.98
C GLN A 7 -8.18 -1.45 16.46
N TYR A 8 -8.40 -2.44 17.34
CA TYR A 8 -8.43 -3.84 16.95
C TYR A 8 -9.59 -4.12 15.98
N GLU A 9 -10.79 -3.63 16.26
CA GLU A 9 -11.97 -3.79 15.39
C GLU A 9 -11.76 -3.19 13.99
N GLN A 10 -11.03 -2.07 13.89
CA GLN A 10 -10.67 -1.46 12.60
C GLN A 10 -9.63 -2.26 11.79
N LEU A 11 -8.90 -3.18 12.42
CA LEU A 11 -7.94 -4.06 11.76
C LEU A 11 -8.58 -5.37 11.28
N CYS A 12 -9.72 -5.75 11.85
CA CYS A 12 -10.47 -6.92 11.44
C CYS A 12 -11.04 -6.77 10.03
N VAL A 13 -11.06 -7.87 9.29
CA VAL A 13 -11.61 -7.89 7.93
C VAL A 13 -13.14 -7.90 8.01
N ASN A 14 -13.79 -6.97 7.32
CA ASN A 14 -15.24 -6.98 7.17
C ASN A 14 -15.62 -8.02 6.10
N LEU A 15 -16.20 -9.15 6.54
CA LEU A 15 -16.57 -10.26 5.65
C LEU A 15 -17.55 -9.85 4.52
N ASN A 16 -18.33 -8.78 4.72
CA ASN A 16 -19.30 -8.29 3.75
C ASN A 16 -18.70 -7.38 2.67
N GLU A 17 -17.44 -6.95 2.83
CA GLU A 17 -16.73 -6.08 1.91
C GLU A 17 -15.59 -6.83 1.17
N ILE A 18 -15.39 -8.12 1.46
CA ILE A 18 -14.36 -8.93 0.83
C ILE A 18 -14.67 -9.11 -0.66
N GLU A 19 -13.80 -8.53 -1.49
CA GLU A 19 -13.77 -8.79 -2.93
C GLU A 19 -12.79 -9.96 -3.19
N LEU A 20 -13.08 -10.78 -4.21
CA LEU A 20 -12.16 -11.84 -4.61
C LEU A 20 -10.85 -11.22 -5.11
N ALA A 21 -9.72 -11.64 -4.51
CA ALA A 21 -8.41 -11.21 -4.94
C ALA A 21 -8.19 -11.51 -6.43
N HIS A 22 -7.79 -10.50 -7.19
CA HIS A 22 -7.46 -10.69 -8.60
C HIS A 22 -6.03 -11.23 -8.72
N LEU A 23 -5.88 -12.41 -9.31
CA LEU A 23 -4.58 -12.98 -9.63
C LEU A 23 -4.10 -12.45 -10.99
N TYR A 24 -3.02 -11.67 -10.97
CA TYR A 24 -2.32 -11.20 -12.16
C TYR A 24 -0.95 -11.85 -12.27
N TYR A 25 -0.39 -11.84 -13.48
CA TYR A 25 0.97 -12.30 -13.72
C TYR A 25 1.80 -11.15 -14.30
N LEU A 26 2.90 -10.81 -13.64
CA LEU A 26 3.80 -9.78 -14.11
C LEU A 26 4.92 -10.40 -14.98
N PRO A 27 4.99 -10.05 -16.28
CA PRO A 27 6.05 -10.55 -17.15
C PRO A 27 7.41 -9.97 -16.78
N LYS A 28 8.42 -10.83 -16.79
CA LYS A 28 9.82 -10.43 -16.72
C LYS A 28 10.35 -10.27 -18.14
N ALA A 29 10.09 -9.11 -18.75
CA ALA A 29 10.46 -8.82 -20.13
C ALA A 29 11.95 -9.07 -20.47
N HIS A 30 12.83 -9.09 -19.47
CA HIS A 30 14.27 -9.34 -19.61
C HIS A 30 14.70 -10.82 -19.43
N LYS A 31 13.77 -11.76 -19.18
CA LYS A 31 14.07 -13.20 -19.03
C LYS A 31 13.00 -14.06 -19.73
N SER A 32 13.37 -14.71 -20.82
CA SER A 32 12.48 -15.53 -21.66
C SER A 32 11.92 -16.76 -20.94
N ASP A 33 12.73 -17.41 -20.10
CA ASP A 33 12.41 -18.73 -19.52
C ASP A 33 12.12 -18.69 -18.03
N THR A 34 11.83 -17.50 -17.49
CA THR A 34 11.50 -17.35 -16.06
C THR A 34 9.99 -17.32 -15.87
N PRO A 35 9.44 -18.14 -14.96
CA PRO A 35 8.02 -18.08 -14.60
C PRO A 35 7.59 -16.65 -14.28
N LEU A 36 6.41 -16.27 -14.77
CA LEU A 36 5.81 -14.98 -14.47
C LEU A 36 5.64 -14.83 -12.96
N ARG A 37 5.86 -13.63 -12.42
CA ARG A 37 5.65 -13.40 -10.99
C ARG A 37 4.14 -13.29 -10.75
N PRO A 38 3.51 -14.22 -10.01
CA PRO A 38 2.11 -14.04 -9.63
C PRO A 38 2.02 -12.84 -8.69
N ILE A 39 1.04 -11.99 -8.95
CA ILE A 39 0.67 -10.85 -8.11
C ILE A 39 -0.77 -11.08 -7.71
N MET A 40 -1.00 -11.23 -6.41
CA MET A 40 -2.34 -11.16 -5.83
C MET A 40 -2.63 -9.68 -5.60
N ALA A 41 -3.47 -9.09 -6.44
CA ALA A 41 -4.02 -7.78 -6.21
C ALA A 41 -5.27 -7.96 -5.34
N ASP A 42 -5.04 -8.01 -4.04
CA ASP A 42 -6.12 -8.17 -3.08
C ASP A 42 -6.58 -6.79 -2.61
N LEU A 43 -7.78 -6.38 -3.02
CA LEU A 43 -8.42 -5.18 -2.50
C LEU A 43 -8.88 -5.51 -1.07
N GLN A 44 -8.49 -4.66 -0.11
CA GLN A 44 -8.92 -4.73 1.31
C GLN A 44 -8.30 -5.83 2.18
N HIS A 45 -7.18 -6.43 1.77
CA HIS A 45 -6.45 -7.36 2.62
C HIS A 45 -6.02 -6.72 3.96
N PRO A 46 -6.04 -7.43 5.11
CA PRO A 46 -5.67 -6.87 6.42
C PRO A 46 -4.29 -6.20 6.46
N THR A 47 -3.34 -6.63 5.61
CA THR A 47 -2.04 -5.97 5.44
C THR A 47 -2.17 -4.52 4.96
N ILE A 48 -3.19 -4.19 4.16
CA ILE A 48 -3.51 -2.81 3.75
C ILE A 48 -3.94 -2.00 4.97
N ASN A 49 -4.81 -2.54 5.82
CA ASN A 49 -5.27 -1.84 7.03
C ASN A 49 -4.12 -1.63 8.02
N ILE A 50 -3.26 -2.63 8.20
CA ILE A 50 -2.03 -2.51 9.02
C ILE A 50 -1.10 -1.46 8.42
N SER A 51 -0.92 -1.45 7.09
CA SER A 51 -0.06 -0.48 6.40
C SER A 51 -0.61 0.94 6.55
N LYS A 52 -1.93 1.13 6.36
CA LYS A 52 -2.61 2.42 6.59
C LYS A 52 -2.52 2.87 8.03
N PHE A 53 -2.71 1.98 9.00
CA PHE A 53 -2.57 2.29 10.42
C PHE A 53 -1.15 2.76 10.73
N ARG A 54 -0.13 2.04 10.24
CA ARG A 54 1.27 2.40 10.42
C ARG A 54 1.60 3.73 9.73
N ASP A 55 1.09 3.93 8.52
CA ASP A 55 1.26 5.17 7.78
C ASP A 55 0.67 6.34 8.56
N ASN A 56 -0.59 6.26 8.99
CA ASN A 56 -1.25 7.29 9.79
C ASN A 56 -0.51 7.60 11.10
N LEU A 57 0.05 6.58 11.74
CA LEU A 57 0.82 6.75 12.97
C LEU A 57 2.12 7.52 12.74
N LEU A 58 2.79 7.27 11.60
CA LEU A 58 4.09 7.86 11.26
C LEU A 58 3.97 9.15 10.43
N ARG A 59 2.81 9.40 9.82
CA ARG A 59 2.56 10.51 8.90
C ARG A 59 2.94 11.87 9.49
N PRO A 60 2.58 12.23 10.75
CA PRO A 60 2.97 13.52 11.32
C PRO A 60 4.49 13.71 11.47
N LEU A 61 5.25 12.63 11.65
CA LEU A 61 6.71 12.68 11.71
C LEU A 61 7.30 12.81 10.30
N PHE A 62 6.79 12.02 9.36
CA PHE A 62 7.19 12.10 7.96
C PHE A 62 6.98 13.51 7.39
N ASP A 63 5.79 14.08 7.61
CA ASP A 63 5.44 15.40 7.07
C ASP A 63 6.36 16.51 7.60
N LYS A 64 6.82 16.39 8.85
CA LYS A 64 7.77 17.37 9.44
C LYS A 64 9.19 17.25 8.90
N MET A 65 9.60 16.06 8.49
CA MET A 65 11.01 15.77 8.18
C MET A 65 11.31 15.66 6.69
N ALA A 66 10.32 15.27 5.89
CA ALA A 66 10.58 14.73 4.56
C ALA A 66 9.60 15.18 3.48
N ILE A 67 8.58 16.00 3.82
CA ILE A 67 7.55 16.39 2.84
C ILE A 67 8.12 17.18 1.66
N ASP A 68 9.12 18.02 1.92
CA ASP A 68 9.73 18.86 0.87
C ASP A 68 10.76 18.10 0.04
N THR A 69 11.36 17.05 0.59
CA THR A 69 12.47 16.30 -0.02
C THR A 69 12.02 15.00 -0.68
N THR A 70 10.86 14.48 -0.29
CA THR A 70 10.38 13.17 -0.73
C THR A 70 9.14 13.34 -1.59
N ILE A 71 9.14 12.70 -2.75
CA ILE A 71 7.98 12.70 -3.62
C ILE A 71 6.97 11.67 -3.10
N VAL A 72 5.76 12.13 -2.76
CA VAL A 72 4.75 11.30 -2.11
C VAL A 72 3.75 10.68 -3.08
N SER A 73 3.72 11.15 -4.34
CA SER A 73 2.88 10.57 -5.38
C SER A 73 3.53 10.60 -6.76
N GLY A 74 3.19 9.62 -7.60
CA GLY A 74 3.63 9.61 -9.00
C GLY A 74 3.12 10.82 -9.80
N TYR A 75 1.95 11.35 -9.44
CA TYR A 75 1.43 12.57 -10.05
C TYR A 75 2.32 13.79 -9.75
N GLU A 76 2.72 13.95 -8.49
CA GLU A 76 3.64 15.02 -8.08
C GLU A 76 5.00 14.89 -8.78
N LEU A 77 5.52 13.65 -8.90
CA LEU A 77 6.76 13.38 -9.65
C LEU A 77 6.63 13.87 -11.10
N VAL A 78 5.58 13.44 -11.80
CA VAL A 78 5.36 13.80 -13.21
C VAL A 78 5.25 15.32 -13.36
N LYS A 79 4.53 15.99 -12.45
CA LYS A 79 4.41 17.45 -12.46
C LYS A 79 5.76 18.14 -12.31
N LYS A 80 6.60 17.72 -11.35
CA LYS A 80 7.95 18.27 -11.12
C LYS A 80 8.92 18.03 -12.28
N LEU A 81 8.70 17.00 -13.09
CA LEU A 81 9.52 16.70 -14.28
C LEU A 81 9.10 17.49 -15.53
N GLN A 82 7.92 18.11 -15.52
CA GLN A 82 7.40 18.92 -16.63
C GLN A 82 7.72 20.42 -16.50
N GLU A 83 8.25 20.84 -15.34
CA GLU A 83 8.82 22.17 -15.08
C GLU A 83 10.29 22.23 -15.53
#